data_AF-A0A7I6NEG7-F1
#
_entry.id   AF-A0A7I6NEG7-F1
#
_cell.length_a   1.000
_cell.length_b   1.000
_cell.length_c   1.000
_cell.angle_alpha   90.00
_cell.angle_beta   90.00
_cell.angle_gamma   90.00
#
_symmetry.space_group_name_H-M   'P 1'
#
loop_
_entity.id
_entity.type
_entity.pdbx_description
1 polymer ?
#
loop_
_entity_poly.entity_id
_entity_poly.type
_entity_poly.pdbx_seq_one_letter_code
_entity_poly.pdbx_strand_id
1 'polypeptide(L)'
;MNKVIIEVELYEKLGHLIEIDGGEVEISAVGYERLNKIAEISLLAPDTMTYNGERVGNPHVVNSNDCTVQKAIYKCIAYGAGPMGNRIITSATVEYNPDVHLVKDLAYIIANDHEAGKITKERLLKDEEKALGYWVPLKDDLIVYCNLENPDINKAFSDYANNKAYAERISQTLAKRNALKSHPMLSNLIDKVEGEKGDRKSKVTLTKYYDEFDKSKILEYLDKENITILEEEYIELGSSIYVDSNNYILEENNKNKIDEEKEKLLSILKTMDSKKRSNAFKKFFKGKYSKFTDLSAKQLEMLIEEIA
;
A
#
# COMPACT_ATOMS: atom_id res chain seq x y z
N MET A 1 9.40 9.63 -23.43
CA MET A 1 8.70 9.85 -22.15
C MET A 1 9.63 9.34 -21.06
N ASN A 2 10.10 10.23 -20.19
CA ASN A 2 11.06 9.84 -19.15
C ASN A 2 10.31 9.23 -17.98
N LYS A 3 10.94 8.30 -17.26
CA LYS A 3 10.42 7.75 -16.00
C LYS A 3 11.30 8.20 -14.85
N VAL A 4 10.71 8.33 -13.66
CA VAL A 4 11.42 8.47 -12.39
C VAL A 4 10.79 7.53 -11.38
N ILE A 5 11.63 6.85 -10.61
CA ILE A 5 11.21 6.04 -9.49
C ILE A 5 11.33 6.90 -8.23
N ILE A 6 10.22 7.00 -7.50
CA ILE A 6 10.05 7.90 -6.37
C ILE A 6 9.74 7.03 -5.15
N GLU A 7 10.51 7.20 -4.08
CA GLU A 7 10.29 6.47 -2.82
C GLU A 7 9.61 7.40 -1.80
N VAL A 8 8.42 7.01 -1.36
CA VAL A 8 7.55 7.82 -0.50
C VAL A 8 7.45 7.17 0.86
N GLU A 9 7.79 7.92 1.90
CA GLU A 9 7.62 7.46 3.27
C GLU A 9 6.19 7.75 3.77
N LEU A 10 5.58 6.72 4.33
CA LEU A 10 4.31 6.73 5.05
C LEU A 10 4.57 6.54 6.54
N TYR A 11 3.74 7.18 7.37
CA TYR A 11 3.93 7.27 8.81
C TYR A 11 2.59 7.05 9.53
N GLU A 12 2.55 6.15 10.50
CA GLU A 12 1.36 5.86 11.32
C GLU A 12 0.95 7.09 12.16
N LYS A 13 1.92 7.81 12.75
CA LYS A 13 1.67 9.04 13.52
C LYS A 13 1.02 10.18 12.72
N LEU A 14 1.15 10.15 11.39
CA LEU A 14 0.50 11.11 10.48
C LEU A 14 -0.81 10.56 9.91
N GLY A 15 -1.25 9.39 10.39
CA GLY A 15 -2.45 8.71 9.94
C GLY A 15 -2.33 8.07 8.55
N HIS A 16 -1.13 7.94 7.97
CA HIS A 16 -0.95 7.34 6.64
C HIS A 16 -1.13 5.81 6.65
N LEU A 17 -0.84 5.20 7.79
CA LEU A 17 -0.92 3.76 8.03
C LEU A 17 -1.95 3.51 9.12
N ILE A 18 -2.67 2.38 9.01
CA ILE A 18 -3.62 1.92 10.03
C ILE A 18 -3.41 0.44 10.30
N GLU A 19 -3.49 0.05 11.56
CA GLU A 19 -3.56 -1.37 11.95
C GLU A 19 -4.99 -1.87 11.79
N ILE A 20 -5.15 -3.02 11.13
CA ILE A 20 -6.43 -3.70 10.98
C ILE A 20 -6.52 -4.92 11.92
N ASP A 21 -7.72 -5.49 12.04
CA ASP A 21 -7.98 -6.69 12.83
C ASP A 21 -6.98 -7.80 12.45
N GLY A 22 -6.25 -8.34 13.44
CA GLY A 22 -5.19 -9.33 13.22
C GLY A 22 -3.75 -8.76 13.25
N GLY A 23 -3.60 -7.44 13.42
CA GLY A 23 -2.29 -6.79 13.60
C GLY A 23 -1.57 -6.46 12.29
N GLU A 24 -2.20 -6.74 11.14
CA GLU A 24 -1.72 -6.30 9.83
C GLU A 24 -1.83 -4.78 9.69
N VAL A 25 -0.94 -4.19 8.90
CA VAL A 25 -0.90 -2.74 8.68
C VAL A 25 -1.22 -2.45 7.21
N GLU A 26 -2.20 -1.59 6.99
CA GLU A 26 -2.62 -1.13 5.66
C GLU A 26 -2.41 0.37 5.47
N ILE A 27 -2.36 0.80 4.21
CA ILE A 27 -2.39 2.22 3.85
C ILE A 27 -3.82 2.76 4.07
N SER A 28 -3.92 3.82 4.86
CA SER A 28 -5.20 4.48 5.15
C SER A 28 -5.69 5.34 3.97
N ALA A 29 -6.91 5.89 4.06
CA ALA A 29 -7.37 6.89 3.09
C ALA A 29 -6.42 8.09 2.97
N VAL A 30 -5.92 8.60 4.11
CA VAL A 30 -4.95 9.71 4.15
C VAL A 30 -3.62 9.30 3.53
N GLY A 31 -3.19 8.04 3.72
CA GLY A 31 -2.01 7.49 3.06
C GLY A 31 -2.15 7.46 1.54
N TYR A 32 -3.29 7.00 1.03
CA TYR A 32 -3.57 7.03 -0.42
C TYR A 32 -3.68 8.46 -0.96
N GLU A 33 -4.22 9.41 -0.21
CA GLU A 33 -4.23 10.81 -0.58
C GLU A 33 -2.81 11.38 -0.70
N ARG A 34 -1.91 11.06 0.25
CA ARG A 34 -0.50 11.45 0.18
C ARG A 34 0.17 10.88 -1.07
N LEU A 35 -0.01 9.60 -1.35
CA LEU A 35 0.54 8.97 -2.56
C LEU A 35 -0.04 9.59 -3.84
N ASN A 36 -1.33 9.94 -3.83
CA ASN A 36 -1.98 10.52 -4.99
C ASN A 36 -1.49 11.94 -5.32
N LYS A 37 -0.94 12.68 -4.36
CA LYS A 37 -0.28 13.96 -4.66
C LYS A 37 0.89 13.81 -5.63
N ILE A 38 1.52 12.64 -5.65
CA ILE A 38 2.67 12.33 -6.52
C ILE A 38 2.19 11.65 -7.80
N ALA A 39 1.28 10.68 -7.65
CA ALA A 39 0.73 9.91 -8.77
C ALA A 39 -0.23 10.72 -9.67
N GLU A 40 -0.79 11.82 -9.17
CA GLU A 40 -1.67 12.75 -9.89
C GLU A 40 -2.85 12.06 -10.58
N ILE A 41 -3.41 11.04 -9.93
CA ILE A 41 -4.60 10.35 -10.42
C ILE A 41 -5.80 11.23 -10.13
N SER A 42 -6.54 11.56 -11.19
CA SER A 42 -7.74 12.36 -11.12
C SER A 42 -8.89 11.53 -10.55
N LEU A 43 -9.52 12.03 -9.49
CA LEU A 43 -10.70 11.42 -8.90
C LEU A 43 -11.95 12.14 -9.42
N LEU A 44 -12.85 11.37 -10.01
CA LEU A 44 -14.11 11.83 -10.58
C LEU A 44 -15.26 11.15 -9.85
N ALA A 45 -16.32 11.91 -9.61
CA ALA A 45 -17.58 11.42 -9.10
C ALA A 45 -18.64 11.69 -10.17
N PRO A 46 -19.24 10.66 -10.79
CA PRO A 46 -20.34 10.89 -11.73
C PRO A 46 -21.54 11.45 -10.96
N ASP A 47 -22.34 12.33 -11.57
CA ASP A 47 -23.54 12.91 -10.92
C ASP A 47 -24.61 11.85 -10.59
N THR A 48 -24.62 10.77 -11.38
CA THR A 48 -25.58 9.66 -11.24
C THR A 48 -24.90 8.31 -11.33
N MET A 49 -25.49 7.30 -10.70
CA MET A 49 -25.08 5.90 -10.78
C MET A 49 -26.29 4.96 -10.88
N THR A 50 -26.04 3.69 -11.16
CA THR A 50 -27.09 2.65 -11.16
C THR A 50 -27.10 1.94 -9.82
N TYR A 51 -28.26 1.91 -9.16
CA TYR A 51 -28.50 1.16 -7.93
C TYR A 51 -29.78 0.35 -8.08
N ASN A 52 -29.72 -0.97 -7.85
CA ASN A 52 -30.85 -1.90 -8.04
C ASN A 52 -31.57 -1.76 -9.41
N GLY A 53 -30.83 -1.46 -10.47
CA GLY A 53 -31.37 -1.28 -11.82
C GLY A 53 -31.91 0.11 -12.14
N GLU A 54 -32.00 1.00 -11.15
CA GLU A 54 -32.50 2.37 -11.32
C GLU A 54 -31.36 3.39 -11.35
N ARG A 55 -31.59 4.52 -12.02
CA ARG A 55 -30.64 5.64 -12.07
C ARG A 55 -30.88 6.58 -10.88
N VAL A 56 -29.90 6.67 -9.99
CA VAL A 56 -29.94 7.48 -8.76
C VAL A 56 -28.83 8.53 -8.77
N GLY A 57 -28.96 9.56 -7.92
CA GLY A 57 -27.89 10.54 -7.68
C GLY A 57 -26.67 9.92 -7.00
N ASN A 58 -25.54 10.61 -7.03
CA ASN A 58 -24.30 10.18 -6.36
C ASN A 58 -23.74 11.36 -5.54
N PRO A 59 -23.67 11.27 -4.20
CA PRO A 59 -24.03 10.11 -3.38
C PRO A 59 -25.53 9.77 -3.43
N HIS A 60 -25.84 8.49 -3.20
CA HIS A 60 -27.22 8.03 -2.96
C HIS A 60 -27.37 7.64 -1.50
N VAL A 61 -28.25 8.34 -0.77
CA VAL A 61 -28.57 8.04 0.61
C VAL A 61 -29.95 7.40 0.68
N VAL A 62 -30.03 6.23 1.32
CA VAL A 62 -31.30 5.58 1.63
C VAL A 62 -31.61 5.83 3.08
N ASN A 63 -32.77 6.43 3.33
CA ASN A 63 -33.27 6.71 4.67
C ASN A 63 -34.24 5.60 5.10
N SER A 64 -34.24 5.32 6.40
CA SER A 64 -35.25 4.49 7.06
C SER A 64 -36.56 5.27 7.21
N ASN A 65 -37.62 4.58 7.64
CA ASN A 65 -38.96 5.15 7.85
C ASN A 65 -38.99 6.26 8.92
N ASP A 66 -38.00 6.28 9.80
CA ASP A 66 -37.80 7.29 10.84
C ASP A 66 -36.99 8.52 10.35
N CYS A 67 -36.78 8.63 9.03
CA CYS A 67 -35.97 9.67 8.38
C CYS A 67 -34.48 9.66 8.77
N THR A 68 -33.98 8.58 9.38
CA THR A 68 -32.55 8.42 9.66
C THR A 68 -31.83 7.71 8.53
N VAL A 69 -30.52 7.94 8.38
CA VAL A 69 -29.72 7.30 7.32
C VAL A 69 -29.60 5.79 7.57
N GLN A 70 -30.12 4.98 6.66
CA GLN A 70 -29.97 3.52 6.71
C GLN A 70 -28.69 3.07 6.01
N LYS A 71 -28.40 3.63 4.83
CA LYS A 71 -27.19 3.35 4.07
C LYS A 71 -26.83 4.51 3.15
N ALA A 72 -25.52 4.65 2.90
CA ALA A 72 -24.98 5.61 1.95
C ALA A 72 -24.19 4.86 0.89
N ILE A 73 -24.50 5.13 -0.38
CA ILE A 73 -23.81 4.55 -1.53
C ILE A 73 -23.09 5.66 -2.26
N TYR A 74 -21.84 5.43 -2.63
CA TYR A 74 -21.06 6.37 -3.42
C TYR A 74 -20.17 5.66 -4.43
N LYS A 75 -20.12 6.22 -5.65
CA LYS A 75 -19.26 5.76 -6.73
C LYS A 75 -18.17 6.78 -7.03
N CYS A 76 -16.93 6.32 -7.09
CA CYS A 76 -15.77 7.10 -7.49
C CYS A 76 -15.05 6.41 -8.65
N ILE A 77 -14.53 7.23 -9.57
CA ILE A 77 -13.71 6.83 -10.70
C ILE A 77 -12.34 7.48 -10.54
N ALA A 78 -11.27 6.70 -10.66
CA ALA A 78 -9.90 7.17 -10.68
C ALA A 78 -9.35 7.04 -12.10
N TYR A 79 -8.81 8.14 -12.64
CA TYR A 79 -8.26 8.23 -13.99
C TYR A 79 -6.85 8.81 -13.95
N GLY A 80 -5.88 8.06 -14.46
CA GLY A 80 -4.48 8.46 -14.38
C GLY A 80 -3.58 7.69 -15.33
N ALA A 81 -2.29 8.02 -15.32
CA ALA A 81 -1.28 7.21 -15.97
C ALA A 81 -0.94 6.00 -15.08
N GLY A 82 -0.86 4.82 -15.69
CA GLY A 82 -0.40 3.61 -15.04
C GLY A 82 1.12 3.53 -14.96
N PRO A 83 1.66 2.45 -14.36
CA PRO A 83 3.10 2.22 -14.20
C PRO A 83 3.88 2.08 -15.51
N MET A 84 3.22 2.02 -16.66
CA MET A 84 3.85 1.97 -17.99
C MET A 84 3.52 3.23 -18.83
N GLY A 85 2.93 4.25 -18.22
CA GLY A 85 2.50 5.49 -18.88
C GLY A 85 1.17 5.39 -19.63
N ASN A 86 0.56 4.21 -19.75
CA ASN A 86 -0.76 4.02 -20.34
C ASN A 86 -1.86 4.66 -19.49
N ARG A 87 -2.92 5.19 -20.10
CA ARG A 87 -4.07 5.73 -19.35
C ARG A 87 -4.90 4.59 -18.79
N ILE A 88 -5.17 4.62 -17.49
CA ILE A 88 -5.95 3.61 -16.77
C ILE A 88 -7.13 4.29 -16.09
N ILE A 89 -8.27 3.60 -16.12
CA ILE A 89 -9.47 3.96 -15.38
C ILE A 89 -9.74 2.83 -14.39
N THR A 90 -9.86 3.17 -13.12
CA THR A 90 -10.40 2.29 -12.09
C THR A 90 -11.62 2.91 -11.46
N SER A 91 -12.49 2.11 -10.86
CA SER A 91 -13.66 2.64 -10.17
C SER A 91 -13.99 1.78 -8.97
N ALA A 92 -14.54 2.41 -7.94
CA ALA A 92 -15.05 1.74 -6.77
C ALA A 92 -16.44 2.29 -6.45
N THR A 93 -17.36 1.38 -6.13
CA THR A 93 -18.66 1.72 -5.55
C THR A 93 -18.68 1.14 -4.14
N VAL A 94 -18.98 1.98 -3.16
CA VAL A 94 -19.05 1.59 -1.75
C VAL A 94 -20.47 1.76 -1.27
N GLU A 95 -21.03 0.71 -0.67
CA GLU A 95 -22.23 0.78 0.15
C GLU A 95 -21.79 0.73 1.61
N TYR A 96 -22.10 1.79 2.36
CA TYR A 96 -21.81 1.92 3.78
C TYR A 96 -23.13 1.80 4.57
N ASN A 97 -23.20 0.81 5.45
CA ASN A 97 -24.35 0.55 6.31
C ASN A 97 -23.93 0.65 7.79
N PRO A 98 -24.29 1.74 8.50
CA PRO A 98 -23.95 1.93 9.91
C PRO A 98 -24.45 0.81 10.82
N ASP A 99 -25.60 0.19 10.53
CA ASP A 99 -26.19 -0.86 11.37
C ASP A 99 -25.33 -2.13 11.37
N VAL A 100 -24.74 -2.47 10.22
CA VAL A 100 -23.80 -3.61 10.11
C VAL A 100 -22.56 -3.37 10.95
N HIS A 101 -22.05 -2.13 10.96
CA HIS A 101 -20.90 -1.77 11.79
C HIS A 101 -21.21 -1.81 13.28
N LEU A 102 -22.38 -1.31 13.70
CA LEU A 102 -22.83 -1.43 15.09
C LEU A 102 -22.88 -2.89 15.53
N VAL A 103 -23.49 -3.78 14.73
CA VAL A 103 -23.54 -5.22 15.07
C VAL A 103 -22.14 -5.81 15.22
N LYS A 104 -21.20 -5.45 14.33
CA LYS A 104 -19.80 -5.89 14.42
C LYS A 104 -19.15 -5.42 15.73
N ASP A 105 -19.32 -4.15 16.08
CA ASP A 105 -18.72 -3.54 17.27
C ASP A 105 -19.30 -4.17 18.55
N LEU A 106 -20.63 -4.33 18.62
CA LEU A 106 -21.30 -5.00 19.73
C LEU A 106 -20.85 -6.45 19.88
N ALA A 107 -20.75 -7.20 18.78
CA ALA A 107 -20.28 -8.58 18.82
C ALA A 107 -18.82 -8.69 19.31
N TYR A 108 -17.97 -7.75 18.91
CA TYR A 108 -16.59 -7.67 19.39
C TYR A 108 -16.51 -7.39 20.89
N ILE A 109 -17.30 -6.44 21.38
CA ILE A 109 -17.37 -6.12 22.82
C ILE A 109 -17.84 -7.36 23.60
N ILE A 110 -18.94 -8.00 23.18
CA ILE A 110 -19.51 -9.18 23.84
C ILE A 110 -18.56 -10.39 23.82
N ALA A 111 -17.74 -10.52 22.78
CA ALA A 111 -16.74 -11.58 22.68
C ALA A 111 -15.61 -11.41 23.71
N ASN A 112 -15.29 -10.17 24.09
CA ASN A 112 -14.25 -9.85 25.07
C ASN A 112 -14.81 -9.68 26.50
N ASP A 113 -16.07 -9.28 26.64
CA ASP A 113 -16.78 -9.12 27.91
C ASP A 113 -18.19 -9.71 27.83
N HIS A 114 -18.38 -10.85 28.47
CA HIS A 114 -19.67 -11.54 28.51
C HIS A 114 -20.73 -10.85 29.39
N GLU A 115 -20.34 -9.91 30.27
CA GLU A 115 -21.28 -9.11 31.06
C GLU A 115 -21.89 -7.97 30.22
N ALA A 116 -21.22 -7.57 29.14
CA ALA A 116 -21.69 -6.54 28.22
C ALA A 116 -22.91 -6.99 27.40
N GLY A 117 -23.13 -8.29 27.23
CA GLY A 117 -24.25 -8.80 26.44
C GLY A 117 -24.11 -10.26 26.00
N LYS A 118 -25.01 -10.68 25.09
CA LYS A 118 -24.99 -12.03 24.52
C LYS A 118 -25.71 -12.09 23.17
N ILE A 119 -25.27 -13.00 22.30
CA ILE A 119 -25.99 -13.35 21.07
C ILE A 119 -26.90 -14.54 21.40
N THR A 120 -28.22 -14.35 21.28
CA THR A 120 -29.21 -15.38 21.64
C THR A 120 -30.46 -15.28 20.77
N LYS A 121 -31.45 -16.15 21.00
CA LYS A 121 -32.79 -15.99 20.44
C LYS A 121 -33.64 -15.12 21.35
N GLU A 122 -34.47 -14.27 20.78
CA GLU A 122 -35.34 -13.35 21.56
C GLU A 122 -36.18 -14.08 22.62
N ARG A 123 -36.73 -15.25 22.28
CA ARG A 123 -37.52 -16.10 23.19
C ARG A 123 -36.75 -16.61 24.42
N LEU A 124 -35.43 -16.57 24.41
CA LEU A 124 -34.56 -17.04 25.49
C LEU A 124 -34.12 -15.88 26.41
N LEU A 125 -34.50 -14.64 26.12
CA LEU A 125 -34.28 -13.51 27.02
C LEU A 125 -35.21 -13.60 28.23
N LYS A 126 -34.64 -13.32 29.40
CA LYS A 126 -35.40 -13.12 30.64
C LYS A 126 -36.19 -11.82 30.57
N ASP A 127 -37.27 -11.72 31.34
CA ASP A 127 -38.13 -10.52 31.32
C ASP A 127 -37.39 -9.26 31.82
N GLU A 128 -36.48 -9.41 32.78
CA GLU A 128 -35.61 -8.32 33.25
C GLU A 128 -34.69 -7.79 32.13
N GLU A 129 -34.13 -8.70 31.32
CA GLU A 129 -33.26 -8.35 30.19
C GLU A 129 -34.06 -7.60 29.12
N LYS A 130 -35.29 -8.03 28.85
CA LYS A 130 -36.19 -7.32 27.92
C LYS A 130 -36.58 -5.93 28.41
N ALA A 131 -36.58 -5.69 29.72
CA ALA A 131 -36.97 -4.40 30.29
C ALA A 131 -35.82 -3.38 30.32
N LEU A 132 -34.57 -3.84 30.50
CA LEU A 132 -33.43 -2.96 30.78
C LEU A 132 -32.39 -2.88 29.66
N GLY A 133 -32.33 -3.89 28.78
CA GLY A 133 -31.34 -3.92 27.71
C GLY A 133 -31.84 -3.36 26.39
N TYR A 134 -30.91 -3.28 25.46
CA TYR A 134 -31.21 -3.03 24.04
C TYR A 134 -30.90 -4.30 23.26
N TRP A 135 -31.69 -4.59 22.22
CA TRP A 135 -31.41 -5.71 21.34
C TRP A 135 -31.47 -5.32 19.87
N VAL A 136 -30.46 -5.76 19.12
CA VAL A 136 -30.42 -5.61 17.66
C VAL A 136 -30.90 -6.92 17.03
N PRO A 137 -31.97 -6.91 16.22
CA PRO A 137 -32.39 -8.09 15.51
C PRO A 137 -31.37 -8.50 14.44
N LEU A 138 -31.05 -9.79 14.42
CA LEU A 138 -30.33 -10.47 13.35
C LEU A 138 -31.30 -11.35 12.56
N LYS A 139 -30.78 -12.16 11.64
CA LYS A 139 -31.56 -13.09 10.84
C LYS A 139 -32.06 -14.29 11.68
N ASP A 140 -33.23 -14.82 11.36
CA ASP A 140 -33.77 -16.10 11.89
C ASP A 140 -33.95 -16.12 13.43
N ASP A 141 -34.60 -15.09 13.98
CA ASP A 141 -34.89 -14.86 15.42
C ASP A 141 -33.66 -14.67 16.32
N LEU A 142 -32.46 -14.62 15.74
CA LEU A 142 -31.25 -14.27 16.47
C LEU A 142 -31.25 -12.79 16.78
N ILE A 143 -30.71 -12.44 17.94
CA ILE A 143 -30.56 -11.07 18.41
C ILE A 143 -29.19 -10.90 19.06
N VAL A 144 -28.66 -9.69 19.01
CA VAL A 144 -27.58 -9.24 19.88
C VAL A 144 -28.23 -8.50 21.04
N TYR A 145 -28.20 -9.06 22.23
CA TYR A 145 -28.62 -8.39 23.47
C TYR A 145 -27.44 -7.64 24.07
N CYS A 146 -27.68 -6.40 24.49
CA CYS A 146 -26.68 -5.50 25.03
C CYS A 146 -27.14 -4.94 26.38
N ASN A 147 -26.24 -5.01 27.36
CA ASN A 147 -26.43 -4.37 28.65
C ASN A 147 -26.05 -2.88 28.55
N LEU A 148 -27.02 -1.99 28.70
CA LEU A 148 -26.82 -0.54 28.59
C LEU A 148 -26.05 0.07 29.78
N GLU A 149 -25.85 -0.68 30.86
CA GLU A 149 -25.00 -0.23 31.97
C GLU A 149 -23.50 -0.34 31.64
N ASN A 150 -23.14 -1.13 30.61
CA ASN A 150 -21.75 -1.30 30.21
C ASN A 150 -21.24 -0.06 29.44
N PRO A 151 -20.13 0.56 29.87
CA PRO A 151 -19.62 1.78 29.24
C PRO A 151 -19.14 1.58 27.80
N ASP A 152 -18.61 0.40 27.45
CA ASP A 152 -18.14 0.11 26.08
C ASP A 152 -19.33 -0.03 25.11
N ILE A 153 -20.46 -0.58 25.58
CA ILE A 153 -21.71 -0.60 24.82
C ILE A 153 -22.20 0.83 24.53
N ASN A 154 -22.20 1.70 25.55
CA ASN A 154 -22.60 3.11 25.38
C ASN A 154 -21.68 3.87 24.41
N LYS A 155 -20.38 3.56 24.43
CA LYS A 155 -19.42 4.08 23.46
C LYS A 155 -19.75 3.61 22.04
N ALA A 156 -20.04 2.32 21.85
CA ALA A 156 -20.43 1.79 20.54
C ALA A 156 -21.71 2.46 19.99
N PHE A 157 -22.69 2.77 20.83
CA PHE A 157 -23.87 3.54 20.39
C PHE A 157 -23.55 4.98 20.00
N SER A 158 -22.62 5.62 20.72
CA SER A 158 -22.15 6.97 20.38
C SER A 158 -21.42 6.98 19.04
N ASP A 159 -20.56 5.99 18.81
CA ASP A 159 -19.84 5.81 17.54
C ASP A 159 -20.81 5.47 16.40
N TYR A 160 -21.82 4.63 16.65
CA TYR A 160 -22.90 4.36 15.70
C TYR A 160 -23.66 5.63 15.31
N ALA A 161 -24.04 6.48 16.28
CA ALA A 161 -24.73 7.74 16.00
C ALA A 161 -23.88 8.67 15.11
N ASN A 162 -22.57 8.76 15.39
CA ASN A 162 -21.62 9.51 14.56
C ASN A 162 -21.49 8.92 13.16
N ASN A 163 -21.35 7.59 13.06
CA ASN A 163 -21.26 6.87 11.79
C ASN A 163 -22.52 7.05 10.95
N LYS A 164 -23.70 7.10 11.58
CA LYS A 164 -24.98 7.38 10.92
C LYS A 164 -25.05 8.82 10.40
N ALA A 165 -24.63 9.79 11.22
CA ALA A 165 -24.60 11.20 10.84
C ALA A 165 -23.61 11.50 9.69
N TYR A 166 -22.50 10.77 9.63
CA TYR A 166 -21.43 10.97 8.64
C TYR A 166 -21.35 9.87 7.58
N ALA A 167 -22.36 9.01 7.48
CA ALA A 167 -22.38 7.85 6.57
C ALA A 167 -22.03 8.22 5.12
N GLU A 168 -22.57 9.34 4.64
CA GLU A 168 -22.27 9.87 3.31
C GLU A 168 -20.78 10.17 3.15
N ARG A 169 -20.18 10.94 4.07
CA ARG A 169 -18.76 11.31 4.03
C ARG A 169 -17.86 10.08 4.12
N ILE A 170 -18.21 9.14 5.00
CA ILE A 170 -17.47 7.88 5.16
C ILE A 170 -17.49 7.09 3.85
N SER A 171 -18.66 6.94 3.22
CA SER A 171 -18.79 6.24 1.93
C SER A 171 -17.95 6.88 0.82
N GLN A 172 -17.89 8.22 0.78
CA GLN A 172 -17.06 8.97 -0.16
C GLN A 172 -15.57 8.70 0.05
N THR A 173 -15.11 8.80 1.30
CA THR A 173 -13.71 8.55 1.67
C THR A 173 -13.30 7.12 1.32
N LEU A 174 -14.14 6.13 1.66
CA LEU A 174 -13.87 4.73 1.36
C LEU A 174 -13.84 4.46 -0.15
N ALA A 175 -14.76 5.04 -0.92
CA ALA A 175 -14.81 4.86 -2.36
C ALA A 175 -13.63 5.52 -3.08
N LYS A 176 -13.24 6.74 -2.67
CA LYS A 176 -12.03 7.42 -3.19
C LYS A 176 -10.78 6.59 -2.89
N ARG A 177 -10.63 6.14 -1.64
CA ARG A 177 -9.54 5.23 -1.23
C ARG A 177 -9.53 3.96 -2.07
N ASN A 178 -10.67 3.30 -2.24
CA ASN A 178 -10.74 2.04 -2.98
C ASN A 178 -10.47 2.23 -4.47
N ALA A 179 -10.94 3.33 -5.08
CA ALA A 179 -10.63 3.65 -6.47
C ALA A 179 -9.13 3.86 -6.69
N LEU A 180 -8.46 4.56 -5.77
CA LEU A 180 -7.00 4.71 -5.75
C LEU A 180 -6.28 3.38 -5.50
N LYS A 181 -6.67 2.62 -4.47
CA LYS A 181 -6.11 1.30 -4.13
C LYS A 181 -6.17 0.33 -5.31
N SER A 182 -7.23 0.37 -6.10
CA SER A 182 -7.36 -0.48 -7.30
C SER A 182 -6.53 0.02 -8.49
N HIS A 183 -6.08 1.28 -8.50
CA HIS A 183 -5.31 1.82 -9.61
C HIS A 183 -3.90 1.20 -9.63
N PRO A 184 -3.41 0.63 -10.75
CA PRO A 184 -2.14 -0.11 -10.78
C PRO A 184 -0.90 0.69 -10.36
N MET A 185 -0.95 2.02 -10.52
CA MET A 185 0.06 2.93 -10.00
C MET A 185 0.18 2.88 -8.46
N LEU A 186 -0.88 2.47 -7.76
CA LEU A 186 -0.98 2.48 -6.30
C LEU A 186 -1.36 1.11 -5.68
N SER A 187 -1.43 0.03 -6.46
CA SER A 187 -2.07 -1.21 -6.01
C SER A 187 -1.21 -2.14 -5.14
N ASN A 188 0.12 -1.99 -5.11
CA ASN A 188 1.03 -2.92 -4.42
C ASN A 188 2.20 -2.17 -3.76
N LEU A 189 1.96 -1.53 -2.61
CA LEU A 189 2.82 -0.45 -2.17
C LEU A 189 3.48 -0.61 -0.80
N ILE A 190 3.04 -1.52 0.06
CA ILE A 190 3.73 -1.73 1.36
C ILE A 190 4.83 -2.76 1.16
N ASP A 191 6.09 -2.33 1.10
CA ASP A 191 7.24 -3.24 1.05
C ASP A 191 7.51 -3.86 2.43
N LYS A 192 7.76 -3.00 3.43
CA LYS A 192 8.01 -3.38 4.82
C LYS A 192 7.48 -2.29 5.76
N VAL A 193 6.93 -2.73 6.89
CA VAL A 193 6.52 -1.84 7.97
C VAL A 193 7.53 -1.99 9.09
N GLU A 194 8.15 -0.88 9.49
CA GLU A 194 9.15 -0.80 10.54
C GLU A 194 8.62 0.02 11.72
N GLY A 195 9.11 -0.24 12.93
CA GLY A 195 8.76 0.53 14.13
C GLY A 195 7.69 -0.12 15.01
N GLU A 196 7.49 0.46 16.19
CA GLU A 196 6.46 0.04 17.14
C GLU A 196 5.10 0.67 16.82
N LYS A 197 4.02 0.05 17.31
CA LYS A 197 2.65 0.56 17.15
C LYS A 197 2.55 2.02 17.60
N GLY A 198 2.05 2.88 16.73
CA GLY A 198 1.94 4.33 16.92
C GLY A 198 3.08 5.14 16.29
N ASP A 199 4.24 4.52 16.03
CA ASP A 199 5.38 5.16 15.34
C ASP A 199 5.85 4.33 14.14
N ARG A 200 4.98 3.46 13.59
CA ARG A 200 5.33 2.68 12.42
C ARG A 200 5.55 3.57 11.20
N LYS A 201 6.47 3.16 10.35
CA LYS A 201 6.74 3.76 9.05
C LYS A 201 6.83 2.69 7.98
N SER A 202 6.53 3.08 6.74
CA SER A 202 6.69 2.22 5.57
C SER A 202 7.16 3.04 4.39
N LYS A 203 7.90 2.40 3.48
CA LYS A 203 8.37 2.97 2.24
C LYS A 203 7.57 2.39 1.09
N VAL A 204 7.24 3.27 0.15
CA VAL A 204 6.39 2.99 -0.98
C VAL A 204 7.07 3.47 -2.25
N THR A 205 7.23 2.59 -3.23
CA THR A 205 7.86 2.94 -4.51
C THR A 205 6.81 3.26 -5.58
N LEU A 206 6.90 4.43 -6.19
CA LEU A 206 6.04 4.90 -7.27
C LEU A 206 6.85 5.14 -8.55
N THR A 207 6.29 4.83 -9.72
CA THR A 207 6.92 5.12 -11.02
C THR A 207 6.18 6.25 -11.74
N LYS A 208 6.74 7.46 -11.75
CA LYS A 208 6.12 8.62 -12.43
C LYS A 208 6.71 8.81 -13.82
N TYR A 209 5.85 9.03 -14.81
CA TYR A 209 6.25 9.41 -16.16
C TYR A 209 6.08 10.91 -16.36
N TYR A 210 7.05 11.54 -17.02
CA TYR A 210 7.04 12.96 -17.29
C TYR A 210 7.66 13.30 -18.65
N ASP A 211 7.27 14.45 -19.18
CA ASP A 211 7.87 15.06 -20.36
C ASP A 211 9.01 16.01 -19.96
N GLU A 212 9.97 16.27 -20.84
CA GLU A 212 11.19 17.04 -20.52
C GLU A 212 10.92 18.43 -19.91
N PHE A 213 9.78 19.03 -20.22
CA PHE A 213 9.35 20.33 -19.68
C PHE A 213 8.91 20.29 -18.21
N ASP A 214 8.73 19.11 -17.62
CA ASP A 214 8.16 18.96 -16.27
C ASP A 214 9.17 18.51 -15.21
N LYS A 215 10.40 18.15 -15.62
CA LYS A 215 11.41 17.61 -14.71
C LYS A 215 11.73 18.57 -13.57
N SER A 216 12.01 19.84 -13.87
CA SER A 216 12.40 20.84 -12.86
C SER A 216 11.29 21.11 -11.83
N LYS A 217 10.02 21.11 -12.27
CA LYS A 217 8.87 21.31 -11.38
C LYS A 217 8.62 20.10 -10.49
N ILE A 218 8.77 18.89 -11.04
CA ILE A 218 8.68 17.65 -10.27
C ILE A 218 9.77 17.63 -9.21
N LEU A 219 11.02 17.93 -9.55
CA LEU A 219 12.13 17.99 -8.58
C LEU A 219 11.86 19.02 -7.48
N GLU A 220 11.42 20.23 -7.83
CA GLU A 220 11.08 21.27 -6.84
C GLU A 220 9.94 20.84 -5.90
N TYR A 221 8.95 20.11 -6.41
CA TYR A 221 7.85 19.58 -5.59
C TYR A 221 8.32 18.46 -4.65
N LEU A 222 9.15 17.53 -5.15
CA LEU A 222 9.68 16.40 -4.37
C LEU A 222 10.59 16.88 -3.24
N ASP A 223 11.42 17.90 -3.48
CA ASP A 223 12.26 18.53 -2.45
C ASP A 223 11.41 19.16 -1.34
N LYS A 224 10.30 19.82 -1.67
CA LYS A 224 9.39 20.43 -0.68
C LYS A 224 8.70 19.40 0.22
N GLU A 225 8.37 18.24 -0.32
CA GLU A 225 7.70 17.15 0.40
C GLU A 225 8.70 16.18 1.08
N ASN A 226 10.00 16.46 0.99
CA ASN A 226 11.09 15.64 1.51
C ASN A 226 11.04 14.19 1.01
N ILE A 227 10.79 14.02 -0.29
CA ILE A 227 10.63 12.73 -0.96
C ILE A 227 11.93 12.33 -1.64
N THR A 228 12.37 11.08 -1.44
CA THR A 228 13.63 10.57 -2.00
C THR A 228 13.42 10.13 -3.45
N ILE A 229 14.28 10.62 -4.34
CA ILE A 229 14.36 10.17 -5.72
C ILE A 229 15.41 9.06 -5.80
N LEU A 230 15.04 7.94 -6.40
CA LEU A 230 16.01 6.91 -6.76
C LEU A 230 16.60 7.30 -8.13
N GLU A 231 17.82 7.83 -8.12
CA GLU A 231 18.58 8.05 -9.35
C GLU A 231 18.94 6.69 -9.95
N GLU A 232 18.32 6.33 -11.07
CA GLU A 232 18.84 5.23 -11.90
C GLU A 232 20.07 5.76 -12.65
N GLU A 233 21.26 5.18 -12.40
CA GLU A 233 22.41 5.35 -13.30
C GLU A 233 22.13 4.57 -14.60
N TYR A 234 21.91 5.30 -15.69
CA TYR A 234 21.82 4.70 -17.02
C TYR A 234 23.24 4.45 -17.55
N ILE A 235 23.63 3.18 -17.68
CA ILE A 235 24.82 2.81 -18.47
C ILE A 235 24.37 2.63 -19.92
N GLU A 236 24.74 3.56 -20.79
CA GLU A 236 24.41 3.52 -22.21
C GLU A 236 25.22 2.44 -22.94
N LEU A 237 24.55 1.37 -23.39
CA LEU A 237 25.14 0.28 -24.18
C LEU A 237 24.28 -0.02 -25.42
N GLY A 238 24.27 0.89 -26.39
CA GLY A 238 23.69 0.66 -27.72
C GLY A 238 22.14 0.64 -27.80
N SER A 239 21.60 0.19 -28.94
CA SER A 239 20.22 0.42 -29.41
C SER A 239 19.11 -0.42 -28.75
N SER A 240 19.30 -0.93 -27.53
CA SER A 240 18.27 -1.71 -26.81
C SER A 240 18.31 -1.37 -25.32
N ILE A 241 17.21 -0.86 -24.78
CA ILE A 241 17.08 -0.47 -23.37
C ILE A 241 16.49 -1.65 -22.56
N TYR A 242 17.18 -2.06 -21.49
CA TYR A 242 16.61 -2.87 -20.40
C TYR A 242 16.99 -2.25 -19.05
N VAL A 243 16.07 -2.36 -18.08
CA VAL A 243 16.11 -1.72 -16.76
C VAL A 243 16.96 -2.54 -15.78
N ASP A 244 17.84 -1.87 -15.04
CA ASP A 244 18.50 -2.43 -13.86
C ASP A 244 17.58 -2.29 -12.64
N SER A 245 16.98 -3.41 -12.23
CA SER A 245 16.37 -3.54 -10.91
C SER A 245 17.41 -4.19 -10.02
N ASN A 246 17.87 -3.51 -8.96
CA ASN A 246 18.80 -4.10 -8.01
C ASN A 246 18.18 -5.35 -7.34
N ASN A 247 18.48 -6.48 -7.96
CA ASN A 247 18.33 -7.88 -7.57
C ASN A 247 16.91 -8.38 -7.24
N TYR A 248 16.24 -8.99 -8.22
CA TYR A 248 15.93 -10.43 -8.20
C TYR A 248 15.47 -10.93 -9.60
N ILE A 249 16.12 -12.00 -10.07
CA ILE A 249 15.82 -12.85 -11.25
C ILE A 249 16.21 -12.31 -12.65
N LEU A 250 17.53 -12.28 -12.91
CA LEU A 250 18.12 -12.44 -14.24
C LEU A 250 19.08 -13.66 -14.22
N GLU A 251 18.57 -14.82 -13.80
CA GLU A 251 19.30 -16.09 -13.90
C GLU A 251 18.89 -16.81 -15.18
N GLU A 252 19.68 -16.63 -16.25
CA GLU A 252 20.07 -17.70 -17.20
C GLU A 252 20.92 -17.13 -18.34
N ASN A 253 20.62 -15.91 -18.82
CA ASN A 253 21.28 -15.37 -20.01
C ASN A 253 22.61 -14.62 -19.74
N ASN A 254 22.87 -14.15 -18.51
CA ASN A 254 24.13 -13.47 -18.17
C ASN A 254 25.21 -14.41 -17.64
N LYS A 255 24.87 -15.64 -17.25
CA LYS A 255 25.85 -16.61 -16.74
C LYS A 255 26.87 -16.99 -17.83
N ASN A 256 26.39 -17.27 -19.04
CA ASN A 256 27.24 -17.61 -20.18
C ASN A 256 28.20 -16.49 -20.57
N LYS A 257 27.76 -15.22 -20.49
CA LYS A 257 28.59 -14.08 -20.88
C LYS A 257 29.64 -13.74 -19.82
N ILE A 258 29.30 -13.89 -18.55
CA ILE A 258 30.24 -13.74 -17.43
C ILE A 258 31.22 -14.91 -17.40
N ASP A 259 30.77 -16.14 -17.66
CA ASP A 259 31.63 -17.33 -17.73
C ASP A 259 32.59 -17.26 -18.93
N GLU A 260 32.14 -16.78 -20.10
CA GLU A 260 33.02 -16.52 -21.25
C GLU A 260 34.06 -15.42 -20.97
N GLU A 261 33.65 -14.30 -20.35
CA GLU A 261 34.61 -13.25 -19.96
C GLU A 261 35.57 -13.73 -18.87
N LYS A 262 35.10 -14.54 -17.93
CA LYS A 262 35.91 -15.17 -16.87
C LYS A 262 36.94 -16.13 -17.47
N GLU A 263 36.56 -17.01 -18.39
CA GLU A 263 37.50 -17.90 -19.08
C GLU A 263 38.52 -17.14 -19.93
N LYS A 264 38.10 -16.06 -20.60
CA LYS A 264 38.99 -15.20 -21.37
C LYS A 264 40.00 -14.48 -20.47
N LEU A 265 39.58 -14.03 -19.29
CA LEU A 265 40.46 -13.37 -18.34
C LEU A 265 41.43 -14.36 -17.67
N LEU A 266 40.94 -15.56 -17.34
CA LEU A 266 41.76 -16.66 -16.81
C LEU A 266 42.81 -17.13 -17.82
N SER A 267 42.47 -17.26 -19.11
CA SER A 267 43.44 -17.63 -20.15
C SER A 267 44.52 -16.57 -20.35
N ILE A 268 44.17 -15.28 -20.30
CA ILE A 268 45.15 -14.18 -20.35
C ILE A 268 46.05 -14.21 -19.11
N LEU A 269 45.48 -14.34 -17.90
CA LEU A 269 46.25 -14.37 -16.66
C LEU A 269 47.22 -15.56 -16.59
N LYS A 270 46.83 -16.74 -17.09
CA LYS A 270 47.69 -17.94 -17.13
C LYS A 270 48.96 -17.75 -17.97
N THR A 271 48.95 -16.85 -18.95
CA THR A 271 50.11 -16.57 -19.82
C THR A 271 51.06 -15.49 -19.30
N MET A 272 50.69 -14.80 -18.21
CA MET A 272 51.48 -13.71 -17.65
C MET A 272 52.41 -14.19 -16.52
N ASP A 273 53.54 -13.51 -16.33
CA ASP A 273 54.35 -13.68 -15.11
C ASP A 273 53.59 -13.17 -13.87
N SER A 274 53.91 -13.71 -12.69
CA SER A 274 53.21 -13.42 -11.42
C SER A 274 53.12 -11.93 -11.08
N LYS A 275 54.16 -11.16 -11.42
CA LYS A 275 54.22 -9.72 -11.15
C LYS A 275 53.31 -8.93 -12.09
N LYS A 276 53.21 -9.35 -13.36
CA LYS A 276 52.28 -8.78 -14.34
C LYS A 276 50.82 -9.14 -14.05
N ARG A 277 50.54 -10.37 -13.60
CA ARG A 277 49.20 -10.81 -13.17
C ARG A 277 48.64 -9.94 -12.06
N SER A 278 49.41 -9.73 -11.00
CA SER A 278 48.97 -8.94 -9.84
C SER A 278 48.62 -7.50 -10.22
N ASN A 279 49.43 -6.87 -11.08
CA ASN A 279 49.17 -5.50 -11.55
C ASN A 279 47.97 -5.43 -12.51
N ALA A 280 47.80 -6.40 -13.41
CA ALA A 280 46.63 -6.49 -14.29
C ALA A 280 45.35 -6.67 -13.48
N PHE A 281 45.38 -7.55 -12.47
CA PHE A 281 44.26 -7.80 -11.56
C PHE A 281 43.90 -6.53 -10.77
N LYS A 282 44.89 -5.86 -10.17
CA LYS A 282 44.66 -4.57 -9.48
C LYS A 282 44.07 -3.52 -10.41
N LYS A 283 44.54 -3.43 -11.66
CA LYS A 283 44.02 -2.45 -12.64
C LYS A 283 42.59 -2.76 -13.08
N PHE A 284 42.23 -4.04 -13.23
CA PHE A 284 40.89 -4.47 -13.61
C PHE A 284 39.84 -4.17 -12.52
N PHE A 285 40.21 -4.37 -11.25
CA PHE A 285 39.30 -4.15 -10.12
C PHE A 285 39.33 -2.72 -9.55
N LYS A 286 40.33 -1.90 -9.93
CA LYS A 286 40.43 -0.49 -9.55
C LYS A 286 39.34 0.32 -10.26
N GLY A 287 38.23 0.50 -9.57
CA GLY A 287 37.06 1.27 -10.02
C GLY A 287 35.75 0.66 -9.54
N LYS A 288 35.66 -0.68 -9.50
CA LYS A 288 34.42 -1.38 -9.08
C LYS A 288 34.46 -1.93 -7.66
N TYR A 289 35.64 -2.26 -7.11
CA TYR A 289 35.73 -2.89 -5.79
C TYR A 289 36.96 -2.42 -5.01
N SER A 290 36.78 -1.35 -4.22
CA SER A 290 37.86 -0.72 -3.43
C SER A 290 38.50 -1.65 -2.40
N LYS A 291 37.83 -2.73 -1.99
CA LYS A 291 38.33 -3.67 -0.97
C LYS A 291 39.51 -4.55 -1.43
N PHE A 292 39.76 -4.65 -2.74
CA PHE A 292 40.84 -5.51 -3.27
C PHE A 292 42.16 -4.78 -3.54
N THR A 293 42.21 -3.46 -3.39
CA THR A 293 43.43 -2.67 -3.67
C THR A 293 44.55 -2.93 -2.66
N ASP A 294 44.17 -3.32 -1.43
CA ASP A 294 45.07 -3.42 -0.28
C ASP A 294 45.64 -4.83 -0.07
N LEU A 295 45.24 -5.80 -0.92
CA LEU A 295 45.75 -7.16 -0.86
C LEU A 295 47.22 -7.22 -1.34
N SER A 296 48.03 -7.98 -0.60
CA SER A 296 49.38 -8.34 -1.02
C SER A 296 49.35 -9.22 -2.28
N ALA A 297 50.44 -9.23 -3.05
CA ALA A 297 50.52 -10.04 -4.27
C ALA A 297 50.22 -11.53 -4.02
N LYS A 298 50.64 -12.06 -2.86
CA LYS A 298 50.41 -13.45 -2.45
C LYS A 298 48.95 -13.74 -2.12
N GLN A 299 48.25 -12.80 -1.46
CA GLN A 299 46.81 -12.92 -1.19
C GLN A 299 45.99 -12.85 -2.49
N LEU A 300 46.41 -12.02 -3.44
CA LEU A 300 45.79 -11.96 -4.76
C LEU A 300 46.01 -13.26 -5.55
N GLU A 301 47.19 -13.87 -5.48
CA GLU A 301 47.43 -15.17 -6.11
C GLU A 301 46.55 -16.27 -5.52
N MET A 302 46.42 -16.34 -4.19
CA MET A 302 45.51 -17.29 -3.54
C MET A 302 44.04 -17.08 -3.97
N LEU A 303 43.60 -15.83 -4.06
CA LEU A 303 42.24 -15.51 -4.49
C LEU A 303 42.01 -15.86 -5.96
N ILE A 304 43.03 -15.68 -6.81
CA ILE A 304 42.98 -16.09 -8.22
C ILE A 304 42.91 -17.62 -8.34
N GLU A 305 43.64 -18.36 -7.50
CA GLU A 305 43.59 -19.83 -7.47
C GLU A 305 42.26 -20.38 -6.93
N GLU A 306 41.62 -19.67 -6.00
CA GLU A 306 40.31 -20.06 -5.45
C GLU A 306 39.14 -19.75 -6.40
N ILE A 307 39.33 -18.79 -7.31
CA ILE A 307 38.34 -18.38 -8.32
C ILE A 307 38.48 -19.18 -9.64
N ALA A 308 39.68 -19.68 -9.94
CA ALA A 308 40.02 -20.44 -11.15
C ALA A 308 39.57 -21.91 -11.06
#